data_AF-A0A1Q9S3T8-F1
#
_entry.id   AF-A0A1Q9S3T8-F1
#
_cell.length_a   1.000
_cell.length_b   1.000
_cell.length_c   1.000
_cell.angle_alpha   90.00
_cell.angle_beta   90.00
_cell.angle_gamma   90.00
#
_symmetry.space_group_name_H-M   'P 1'
#
loop_
_entity.id
_entity.type
_entity.pdbx_description
1 polymer ?
#
loop_
_entity_poly.entity_id
_entity_poly.type
_entity_poly.pdbx_seq_one_letter_code
_entity_poly.pdbx_strand_id
1 'polypeptide(L)'
;MDQSEVPAEELVGETLTLANEVQEVLVPGVIAIGGEDTIVMAQQFPEDLTVGDEVEVTGTVESRDVFTIDDFEALLAVTDEETATPYIDREEELILTEATVTKTG
;
A
#
# COMPACT_ATOMS: atom_id res chain seq x y z
N MET A 1 -23.77 -10.19 -6.06
CA MET A 1 -23.34 -9.07 -6.90
C MET A 1 -21.83 -9.11 -6.84
N ASP A 2 -21.21 -9.44 -7.95
CA ASP A 2 -19.76 -9.50 -8.11
C ASP A 2 -19.22 -8.07 -7.92
N GLN A 3 -18.41 -7.83 -6.89
CA GLN A 3 -17.74 -6.53 -6.67
C GLN A 3 -16.36 -6.47 -7.35
N SER A 4 -16.09 -7.41 -8.26
CA SER A 4 -14.76 -7.66 -8.83
C SER A 4 -14.38 -6.71 -9.98
N GLU A 5 -15.16 -5.66 -10.27
CA GLU A 5 -14.96 -4.82 -11.46
C GLU A 5 -15.11 -3.30 -11.21
N VAL A 6 -15.02 -2.81 -9.97
CA VAL A 6 -14.99 -1.35 -9.76
C VAL A 6 -13.60 -0.84 -10.14
N PRO A 7 -13.45 0.00 -11.18
CA PRO A 7 -12.14 0.53 -11.55
C PRO A 7 -11.57 1.33 -10.38
N ALA A 8 -10.28 1.17 -10.11
CA ALA A 8 -9.57 1.88 -9.04
C ALA A 8 -9.80 3.39 -9.07
N GLU A 9 -9.96 3.95 -10.28
CA GLU A 9 -10.22 5.35 -10.58
C GLU A 9 -11.56 5.86 -10.03
N GLU A 10 -12.56 4.98 -9.89
CA GLU A 10 -13.89 5.33 -9.40
C GLU A 10 -13.96 5.38 -7.86
N LEU A 11 -12.99 4.75 -7.19
CA LEU A 11 -12.87 4.69 -5.73
C LEU A 11 -12.00 5.84 -5.17
N VAL A 12 -11.36 6.63 -6.03
CA VAL A 12 -10.46 7.73 -5.62
C VAL A 12 -11.19 8.75 -4.76
N GLY A 13 -10.65 9.02 -3.58
CA GLY A 13 -11.24 9.89 -2.58
C GLY A 13 -12.25 9.20 -1.66
N GLU A 14 -12.56 7.92 -1.88
CA GLU A 14 -13.37 7.13 -0.95
C GLU A 14 -12.53 6.50 0.15
N THR A 15 -13.11 6.41 1.35
CA THR A 15 -12.51 5.64 2.44
C THR A 15 -12.92 4.18 2.32
N LEU A 16 -11.94 3.29 2.16
CA LEU A 16 -12.14 1.86 2.09
C LEU A 16 -11.51 1.15 3.29
N THR A 17 -12.14 0.05 3.68
CA THR A 17 -11.59 -0.91 4.63
C THR A 17 -11.28 -2.20 3.88
N LEU A 18 -10.02 -2.60 3.88
CA LEU A 18 -9.49 -3.82 3.27
C LEU A 18 -8.93 -4.73 4.37
N ALA A 19 -9.30 -6.01 4.35
CA ALA A 19 -8.69 -7.01 5.21
C ALA A 19 -7.88 -7.98 4.35
N ASN A 20 -6.57 -8.01 4.54
CA ASN A 20 -5.63 -8.79 3.73
C ASN A 20 -4.35 -9.13 4.52
N GLU A 21 -3.56 -10.07 3.99
CA GLU A 21 -2.25 -10.40 4.52
C GLU A 21 -1.17 -9.42 4.04
N VAL A 22 -0.24 -9.06 4.94
CA VAL A 22 0.96 -8.29 4.59
C VAL A 22 1.89 -9.16 3.76
N GLN A 23 2.09 -8.78 2.49
CA GLN A 23 3.03 -9.47 1.60
C GLN A 23 4.44 -8.90 1.71
N GLU A 24 4.55 -7.58 1.84
CA GLU A 24 5.85 -6.91 1.83
C GLU A 24 5.82 -5.63 2.67
N VAL A 25 6.95 -5.33 3.31
CA VAL A 25 7.19 -4.07 4.01
C VAL A 25 8.25 -3.32 3.20
N LEU A 26 7.85 -2.24 2.54
CA LEU A 26 8.71 -1.49 1.63
C LEU A 26 9.62 -0.56 2.41
N VAL A 27 9.02 0.42 3.11
CA VAL A 27 9.69 1.38 4.00
C VAL A 27 8.93 1.45 5.33
N PRO A 28 9.53 1.96 6.41
CA PRO A 28 8.77 2.36 7.59
C PRO A 28 7.65 3.33 7.19
N GLY A 29 6.39 2.93 7.37
CA GLY A 29 5.22 3.73 6.96
C GLY A 29 4.55 3.32 5.63
N VAL A 30 5.15 2.37 4.87
CA VAL A 30 4.54 1.81 3.65
C VAL A 30 4.64 0.27 3.60
N ILE A 31 3.50 -0.39 3.38
CA ILE A 31 3.41 -1.85 3.19
C ILE A 31 2.60 -2.19 1.94
N ALA A 32 2.82 -3.39 1.41
CA ALA A 32 1.97 -4.00 0.39
C ALA A 32 1.10 -5.10 1.01
N ILE A 33 -0.20 -5.08 0.73
CA ILE A 33 -1.18 -6.06 1.22
C ILE A 33 -1.94 -6.69 0.06
N GLY A 34 -2.42 -7.93 0.26
CA GLY A 34 -3.07 -8.69 -0.81
C GLY A 34 -2.06 -9.14 -1.86
N GLY A 35 -2.48 -9.96 -2.83
CA GLY A 35 -1.60 -10.62 -3.81
C GLY A 35 -0.96 -9.71 -4.86
N GLU A 36 -0.23 -8.69 -4.39
CA GLU A 36 0.63 -7.72 -5.11
C GLU A 36 0.04 -6.33 -5.42
N ASP A 37 -1.28 -6.11 -5.28
CA ASP A 37 -1.96 -4.96 -5.91
C ASP A 37 -2.41 -3.79 -4.99
N THR A 38 -2.01 -3.74 -3.72
CA THR A 38 -2.45 -2.62 -2.84
C THR A 38 -1.34 -2.10 -1.95
N ILE A 39 -0.99 -0.83 -2.16
CA ILE A 39 -0.04 -0.11 -1.32
C ILE A 39 -0.79 0.63 -0.21
N VAL A 40 -0.29 0.48 1.00
CA VAL A 40 -0.84 1.11 2.21
C VAL A 40 0.20 2.03 2.80
N MET A 41 -0.14 3.32 2.85
CA MET A 41 0.64 4.35 3.51
C MET A 41 -0.03 4.77 4.80
N ALA A 42 0.63 4.49 5.92
CA ALA A 42 0.13 4.79 7.26
C ALA A 42 1.17 5.59 8.05
N GLN A 43 0.71 6.56 8.84
CA GLN A 43 1.59 7.30 9.76
C GLN A 43 2.12 6.41 10.90
N GLN A 44 1.40 5.34 11.22
CA GLN A 44 1.73 4.41 12.28
C GLN A 44 1.28 3.00 11.89
N PHE A 45 2.16 2.04 12.09
CA PHE A 45 1.84 0.62 12.03
C PHE A 45 1.95 0.00 13.42
N PRO A 46 1.32 -1.17 13.64
CA PRO A 46 1.61 -2.00 14.80
C PRO A 46 3.12 -2.28 14.89
N GLU A 47 3.73 -2.13 16.07
CA GLU A 47 5.18 -2.29 16.27
C GLU A 47 5.68 -3.71 15.95
N ASP A 48 4.80 -4.70 16.03
CA ASP A 48 5.04 -6.13 15.79
C ASP A 48 4.52 -6.60 14.43
N LEU A 49 4.24 -5.68 13.49
CA LEU A 49 3.79 -6.03 12.16
C LEU A 49 4.89 -6.73 11.36
N THR A 50 4.57 -7.91 10.84
CA THR A 50 5.48 -8.74 10.06
C THR A 50 4.82 -9.24 8.77
N VAL A 51 5.64 -9.59 7.79
CA VAL A 51 5.18 -10.24 6.55
C VAL A 51 4.49 -11.56 6.91
N GLY A 52 3.31 -11.80 6.35
CA GLY A 52 2.44 -12.93 6.66
C GLY A 52 1.41 -12.65 7.75
N ASP A 53 1.42 -11.47 8.38
CA ASP A 53 0.37 -11.09 9.34
C ASP A 53 -0.91 -10.68 8.59
N GLU A 54 -2.07 -11.10 9.11
CA GLU A 54 -3.37 -10.60 8.64
C GLU A 54 -3.65 -9.22 9.26
N VAL A 55 -3.95 -8.26 8.39
CA VAL A 55 -4.27 -6.88 8.78
C VAL A 55 -5.59 -6.41 8.19
N GLU A 56 -6.28 -5.59 8.96
CA GLU A 56 -7.36 -4.73 8.50
C GLU A 56 -6.84 -3.31 8.35
N VAL A 57 -6.93 -2.78 7.14
CA VAL A 57 -6.47 -1.46 6.75
C VAL A 57 -7.67 -0.61 6.37
N THR A 58 -7.86 0.51 7.05
CA THR A 58 -8.84 1.52 6.65
C THR A 58 -8.12 2.78 6.22
N GLY A 59 -8.29 3.21 4.98
CA GLY A 59 -7.63 4.39 4.43
C GLY A 59 -8.43 5.02 3.30
N THR A 60 -8.00 6.20 2.87
CA THR A 60 -8.61 6.88 1.72
C THR A 60 -7.87 6.45 0.46
N VAL A 61 -8.61 5.95 -0.52
CA VAL A 61 -8.06 5.59 -1.82
C VAL A 61 -7.58 6.86 -2.50
N GLU A 62 -6.35 6.83 -2.97
CA GLU A 62 -5.82 7.87 -3.83
C GLU A 62 -5.27 7.25 -5.10
N SER A 63 -5.66 7.80 -6.25
CA SER A 63 -4.95 7.55 -7.50
C SER A 63 -3.88 8.63 -7.60
N ARG A 64 -2.66 8.23 -7.27
CA ARG A 64 -1.45 8.98 -7.53
C ARG A 64 -0.36 8.00 -7.91
N ASP A 65 0.69 8.46 -8.56
CA ASP A 65 1.91 7.65 -8.65
C ASP A 65 2.46 7.50 -7.21
N VAL A 66 2.51 6.26 -6.71
CA VAL A 66 2.87 5.94 -5.31
C VAL A 66 4.24 6.49 -4.96
N PHE A 67 5.11 6.62 -5.95
CA PHE A 67 6.47 7.07 -5.77
C PHE A 67 6.82 8.05 -6.87
N THR A 68 6.87 9.33 -6.51
CA THR A 68 7.45 10.33 -7.37
C THR A 68 8.97 10.15 -7.43
N ILE A 69 9.65 10.82 -8.37
CA ILE A 69 11.12 10.88 -8.36
C ILE A 69 11.66 11.33 -6.99
N ASP A 70 10.91 12.16 -6.26
CA ASP A 70 11.30 12.62 -4.92
C ASP A 70 11.22 11.51 -3.85
N ASP A 71 10.36 10.50 -4.05
CA ASP A 71 10.25 9.32 -3.16
C ASP A 71 11.27 8.22 -3.50
N PHE A 72 11.91 8.30 -4.67
CA PHE A 72 12.95 7.34 -5.10
C PHE A 72 14.13 7.29 -4.14
N GLU A 73 14.56 8.44 -3.61
CA GLU A 73 15.66 8.48 -2.64
C GLU A 73 15.31 7.77 -1.33
N ALA A 74 14.04 7.86 -0.89
CA ALA A 74 13.56 7.15 0.29
C ALA A 74 13.47 5.64 0.04
N LEU A 75 13.06 5.21 -1.16
CA LEU A 75 13.08 3.82 -1.59
C LEU A 75 14.48 3.25 -1.69
N LEU A 76 15.43 3.97 -2.28
CA LEU A 76 16.83 3.55 -2.39
C LEU A 76 17.50 3.38 -1.01
N ALA A 77 16.96 4.02 0.04
CA ALA A 77 17.49 3.85 1.39
C ALA A 77 17.15 2.49 2.01
N VAL A 78 16.15 1.78 1.48
CA VAL A 78 15.64 0.51 2.03
C VAL A 78 15.58 -0.62 1.01
N THR A 79 15.67 -0.30 -0.29
CA THR A 79 15.67 -1.23 -1.42
C THR A 79 16.83 -0.89 -2.38
N ASP A 80 17.23 -1.82 -3.24
CA ASP A 80 18.22 -1.56 -4.29
C ASP A 80 17.59 -0.85 -5.51
N GLU A 81 18.40 -0.19 -6.34
CA GLU A 81 17.94 0.58 -7.53
C GLU A 81 17.06 -0.23 -8.49
N GLU A 82 17.40 -1.52 -8.68
CA GLU A 82 16.66 -2.44 -9.53
C GLU A 82 15.27 -2.78 -8.96
N THR A 83 15.10 -2.74 -7.64
CA THR A 83 13.81 -2.98 -6.98
C THR A 83 13.04 -1.68 -6.81
N ALA A 84 13.72 -0.56 -6.57
CA ALA A 84 13.12 0.76 -6.43
C ALA A 84 12.44 1.26 -7.72
N THR A 85 13.04 1.00 -8.88
CA THR A 85 12.49 1.38 -10.19
C THR A 85 11.12 0.76 -10.49
N PRO A 86 10.88 -0.56 -10.32
CA PRO A 86 9.57 -1.16 -10.55
C PRO A 86 8.50 -0.74 -9.54
N TYR A 87 8.85 -0.19 -8.37
CA TYR A 87 7.85 0.44 -7.48
C TYR A 87 7.40 1.81 -8.02
N ILE A 88 8.31 2.58 -8.63
CA ILE A 88 7.98 3.88 -9.24
C ILE A 88 7.17 3.72 -10.52
N ASP A 89 7.45 2.67 -11.30
CA ASP A 89 6.81 2.42 -12.60
C ASP A 89 5.47 1.67 -12.50
N ARG A 90 4.85 1.65 -11.31
CA ARG A 90 3.53 1.03 -11.09
C ARG A 90 2.43 1.98 -11.55
N GLU A 91 2.15 1.98 -12.84
CA GLU A 91 0.98 2.66 -13.41
C GLU A 91 -0.32 2.06 -12.79
N GLU A 92 -1.13 2.90 -12.15
CA GLU A 92 -2.55 2.66 -11.77
C GLU A 92 -2.84 1.64 -10.63
N GLU A 93 -1.98 1.48 -9.62
CA GLU A 93 -2.34 0.71 -8.43
C GLU A 93 -3.21 1.46 -7.41
N LEU A 94 -4.00 0.71 -6.64
CA LEU A 94 -4.80 1.24 -5.54
C LEU A 94 -3.91 1.58 -4.34
N ILE A 95 -4.00 2.84 -3.90
CA ILE A 95 -3.20 3.34 -2.77
C ILE A 95 -4.12 3.78 -1.65
N LEU A 96 -3.95 3.19 -0.46
CA LEU A 96 -4.60 3.68 0.74
C LEU A 96 -3.68 4.65 1.47
N THR A 97 -4.10 5.92 1.51
CA THR A 97 -3.42 7.00 2.24
C THR A 97 -4.13 7.30 3.55
N GLU A 98 -3.41 7.96 4.47
CA GLU A 98 -3.89 8.23 5.84
C GLU A 98 -4.39 6.95 6.53
N ALA A 99 -3.82 5.81 6.14
CA ALA A 99 -4.37 4.53 6.50
C ALA A 99 -4.11 4.22 7.98
N THR A 100 -5.10 3.60 8.61
CA THR A 100 -4.97 2.97 9.93
C THR A 100 -4.89 1.47 9.73
N VAL A 101 -3.79 0.87 10.21
CA VAL A 101 -3.56 -0.58 10.12
C VAL A 101 -3.76 -1.21 11.48
N THR A 102 -4.63 -2.21 11.51
CA THR A 102 -4.93 -2.99 12.70
C THR A 102 -4.59 -4.44 12.42
N LYS A 103 -3.75 -5.04 13.26
CA LYS A 103 -3.45 -6.48 13.18
C LYS A 103 -4.67 -7.27 13.65
N THR A 104 -5.09 -8.27 12.86
CA THR A 104 -6.28 -9.09 13.14
C THR A 104 -5.95 -10.54 13.45
N GLY A 105 -4.71 -10.99 13.18
CA GLY A 105 -4.24 -12.37 13.40
C GLY A 105 -2.81 -12.42 13.90
#